data_AF-A0A355RLQ2-F1
#
_entry.id   AF-A0A355RLQ2-F1
#
_cell.length_a   1.000
_cell.length_b   1.000
_cell.length_c   1.000
_cell.angle_alpha   90.00
_cell.angle_beta   90.00
_cell.angle_gamma   90.00
#
_symmetry.space_group_name_H-M   'P 1'
#
loop_
_entity.id
_entity.type
_entity.pdbx_description
1 polymer ?
#
loop_
_entity_poly.entity_id
_entity_poly.type
_entity_poly.pdbx_seq_one_letter_code
_entity_poly.pdbx_strand_id
1 'polypeptide(L)'
;MAKKIKDLNISTIYCSPLLRAKQTAHEIEKVLNIKSIIDTRLREENYGDLEGVSRLDESYLKQRERFAYSYPNGESYLKVAARVYSFLDSIKEEAKNKNILVVAHGGMSRVVNSYFHDMENDEFIKFSIHNCELVKYDF
;
A
#
# COMPACT_ATOMS: atom_id res chain seq x y z
N MET A 1 1.38 16.55 5.23
CA MET A 1 2.12 15.60 4.38
C MET A 1 3.16 16.30 3.50
N ALA A 2 2.78 17.11 2.50
CA ALA A 2 3.72 17.75 1.56
C ALA A 2 4.94 18.46 2.19
N LYS A 3 4.75 19.24 3.27
CA LYS A 3 5.87 19.89 3.99
C LYS A 3 6.84 18.91 4.64
N LYS A 4 6.36 17.77 5.15
CA LYS A 4 7.19 16.74 5.81
C LYS A 4 8.02 15.93 4.82
N ILE A 5 7.64 15.91 3.53
CA ILE A 5 8.33 15.09 2.51
C ILE A 5 9.60 15.76 1.98
N LYS A 6 9.69 17.10 2.02
CA LYS A 6 10.86 17.83 1.49
C LYS A 6 12.18 17.40 2.14
N ASP A 7 12.14 17.09 3.43
CA ASP A 7 13.34 16.74 4.20
C ASP A 7 13.74 15.26 4.05
N LEU A 8 12.95 14.47 3.30
CA LEU A 8 13.15 13.03 3.14
C LEU A 8 14.04 12.65 1.95
N ASN A 9 14.60 13.62 1.20
CA ASN A 9 15.49 13.35 0.05
C ASN A 9 14.93 12.30 -0.93
N ILE A 10 13.62 12.33 -1.17
CA ILE A 10 12.95 11.40 -2.09
C ILE A 10 13.51 11.59 -3.49
N SER A 11 13.95 10.52 -4.15
CA SER A 11 14.44 10.55 -5.53
C SER A 11 13.41 10.05 -6.55
N THR A 12 12.53 9.15 -6.09
CA THR A 12 11.63 8.39 -6.97
C THR A 12 10.28 8.27 -6.30
N ILE A 13 9.21 8.47 -7.07
CA ILE A 13 7.83 8.32 -6.60
C ILE A 13 7.17 7.21 -7.41
N TYR A 14 6.68 6.18 -6.75
CA TYR A 14 5.76 5.20 -7.34
C TYR A 14 4.34 5.45 -6.86
N CYS A 15 3.37 5.32 -7.75
CA CYS A 15 1.98 5.62 -7.45
C CYS A 15 1.04 4.54 -8.00
N SER A 16 0.03 4.21 -7.21
CA SER A 16 -1.10 3.42 -7.66
C SER A 16 -1.84 4.07 -8.85
N PRO A 17 -2.40 3.29 -9.79
CA PRO A 17 -3.11 3.86 -10.94
C PRO A 17 -4.47 4.50 -10.57
N LEU A 18 -4.98 4.27 -9.36
CA LEU A 18 -6.28 4.79 -8.90
C LEU A 18 -6.25 6.31 -8.71
N LEU A 19 -7.33 6.98 -9.10
CA LEU A 19 -7.41 8.45 -9.17
C LEU A 19 -7.02 9.14 -7.85
N ARG A 20 -7.51 8.64 -6.71
CA ARG A 20 -7.19 9.21 -5.38
C ARG A 20 -5.69 9.20 -5.05
N ALA A 21 -4.98 8.15 -5.46
CA ALA A 21 -3.54 8.04 -5.26
C ALA A 21 -2.81 8.99 -6.22
N LYS A 22 -3.23 9.02 -7.51
CA LYS A 22 -2.69 9.95 -8.51
C LYS A 22 -2.84 11.41 -8.10
N GLN A 23 -3.99 11.80 -7.55
CA GLN A 23 -4.22 13.16 -7.05
C GLN A 23 -3.26 13.48 -5.91
N THR A 24 -3.09 12.56 -4.96
CA THR A 24 -2.14 12.73 -3.86
C THR A 24 -0.70 12.83 -4.37
N ALA A 25 -0.29 11.94 -5.26
CA ALA A 25 1.02 11.97 -5.88
C ALA A 25 1.25 13.28 -6.63
N HIS A 26 0.28 13.75 -7.42
CA HIS A 26 0.37 15.00 -8.17
C HIS A 26 0.70 16.22 -7.29
N GLU A 27 0.09 16.33 -6.11
CA GLU A 27 0.43 17.40 -5.17
C GLU A 27 1.86 17.28 -4.61
N ILE A 28 2.38 16.06 -4.48
CA ILE A 28 3.78 15.81 -4.08
C ILE A 28 4.73 16.12 -5.23
N GLU A 29 4.38 15.76 -6.47
CA GLU A 29 5.19 16.05 -7.67
C GLU A 29 5.47 17.55 -7.79
N LYS A 30 4.46 18.40 -7.54
CA LYS A 30 4.62 19.87 -7.54
C LYS A 30 5.63 20.36 -6.52
N VAL A 31 5.74 19.67 -5.39
CA VAL A 31 6.54 20.09 -4.24
C VAL A 31 7.99 19.60 -4.36
N LEU A 32 8.19 18.41 -4.91
CA LEU A 32 9.50 17.78 -5.07
C LEU A 32 10.10 17.95 -6.47
N ASN A 33 9.29 18.35 -7.45
CA ASN A 33 9.67 18.38 -8.87
C ASN A 33 10.12 17.00 -9.40
N ILE A 34 9.45 15.93 -8.95
CA ILE A 34 9.70 14.54 -9.37
C ILE A 34 8.42 13.99 -9.94
N LYS A 35 8.46 13.38 -11.13
CA LYS A 35 7.30 12.74 -11.75
C LYS A 35 7.09 11.34 -11.17
N SER A 36 5.84 11.01 -10.86
CA SER A 36 5.48 9.69 -10.36
C SER A 36 5.43 8.66 -11.49
N ILE A 37 5.91 7.46 -11.17
CA ILE A 37 5.83 6.26 -12.01
C ILE A 37 4.59 5.49 -11.58
N ILE A 38 3.68 5.23 -12.52
CA ILE A 38 2.47 4.46 -12.22
C ILE A 38 2.81 2.97 -12.22
N ASP A 39 2.48 2.27 -11.12
CA ASP A 39 2.62 0.83 -11.01
C ASP A 39 1.29 0.17 -10.61
N THR A 40 0.80 -0.73 -11.45
CA THR A 40 -0.48 -1.41 -11.24
C THR A 40 -0.48 -2.37 -10.05
N ARG A 41 0.69 -2.84 -9.62
CA ARG A 41 0.85 -3.70 -8.43
C ARG A 41 0.52 -2.97 -7.13
N LEU A 42 0.50 -1.63 -7.15
CA LEU A 42 0.13 -0.76 -6.03
C LEU A 42 -1.37 -0.45 -5.94
N ARG A 43 -2.23 -1.12 -6.70
CA ARG A 43 -3.68 -0.99 -6.55
C ARG A 43 -4.14 -1.41 -5.16
N GLU A 44 -5.26 -0.85 -4.71
CA GLU A 44 -5.90 -1.30 -3.48
C GLU A 44 -6.32 -2.76 -3.60
N GLU A 45 -6.42 -3.46 -2.47
CA GLU A 45 -7.10 -4.75 -2.36
C GLU A 45 -8.47 -4.66 -3.06
N ASN A 46 -8.75 -5.59 -3.98
CA ASN A 46 -10.07 -5.69 -4.58
C ASN A 46 -11.02 -6.41 -3.61
N TYR A 47 -11.96 -5.68 -3.01
CA TYR A 47 -12.89 -6.27 -2.03
C TYR A 47 -14.05 -7.03 -2.69
N GLY A 48 -14.20 -6.94 -4.02
CA GLY A 48 -15.26 -7.64 -4.76
C GLY A 48 -16.64 -7.30 -4.20
N ASP A 49 -17.42 -8.31 -3.85
CA ASP A 49 -18.77 -8.14 -3.29
C ASP A 49 -18.77 -7.49 -1.88
N LEU A 50 -17.60 -7.34 -1.24
CA LEU A 50 -17.45 -6.61 0.03
C LEU A 50 -17.16 -5.11 -0.15
N GLU A 51 -17.11 -4.61 -1.38
CA GLU A 51 -16.98 -3.18 -1.63
C GLU A 51 -18.17 -2.41 -1.01
N GLY A 52 -17.88 -1.36 -0.24
CA GLY A 52 -18.90 -0.55 0.45
C GLY A 52 -19.49 -1.18 1.73
N VAL A 53 -19.16 -2.44 2.04
CA VAL A 53 -19.56 -3.07 3.31
C VAL A 53 -18.82 -2.42 4.47
N SER A 54 -19.52 -2.19 5.58
CA SER A 54 -18.94 -1.61 6.78
C SER A 54 -17.76 -2.44 7.30
N ARG A 55 -16.68 -1.79 7.71
CA ARG A 55 -15.53 -2.46 8.32
C ARG A 55 -15.83 -3.09 9.68
N LEU A 56 -16.98 -2.74 10.27
CA LEU A 56 -17.50 -3.29 11.53
C LEU A 56 -18.52 -4.42 11.30
N ASP A 57 -18.85 -4.71 10.04
CA ASP A 57 -19.77 -5.79 9.70
C ASP A 57 -19.14 -7.15 10.01
N GLU A 58 -19.89 -8.04 10.67
CA GLU A 58 -19.39 -9.38 11.04
C GLU A 58 -18.98 -10.22 9.84
N SER A 59 -19.70 -10.10 8.71
CA SER A 59 -19.35 -10.84 7.49
C SER A 59 -18.02 -10.36 6.92
N TYR A 60 -17.76 -9.06 6.98
CA TYR A 60 -16.48 -8.48 6.59
C TYR A 60 -15.38 -8.98 7.54
N LEU A 61 -15.55 -8.82 8.85
CA LEU A 61 -14.56 -9.24 9.86
C LEU A 61 -14.19 -10.72 9.73
N LYS A 62 -15.18 -11.61 9.59
CA LYS A 62 -14.96 -13.05 9.42
C LYS A 62 -14.19 -13.39 8.14
N GLN A 63 -14.45 -12.66 7.05
CA GLN A 63 -13.75 -12.90 5.79
C GLN A 63 -12.29 -12.43 5.84
N ARG A 64 -11.97 -11.40 6.64
CA ARG A 64 -10.60 -10.92 6.82
C ARG A 64 -9.67 -11.91 7.50
N GLU A 65 -10.20 -12.87 8.25
CA GLU A 65 -9.39 -13.92 8.88
C GLU A 65 -8.91 -14.97 7.86
N ARG A 66 -9.40 -14.93 6.60
CA ARG A 66 -9.19 -15.97 5.60
C ARG A 66 -8.17 -15.55 4.54
N PHE A 67 -6.89 -15.75 4.83
CA PHE A 67 -5.80 -15.17 4.01
C PHE A 67 -5.70 -15.72 2.59
N ALA A 68 -5.98 -17.01 2.41
CA ALA A 68 -5.94 -17.67 1.12
C ALA A 68 -7.27 -17.56 0.33
N TYR A 69 -8.34 -17.08 0.95
CA TYR A 69 -9.66 -16.99 0.34
C TYR A 69 -9.82 -15.68 -0.42
N SER A 70 -10.17 -15.74 -1.70
CA SER A 70 -10.58 -14.53 -2.43
C SER A 70 -12.03 -14.25 -2.12
N TYR A 71 -12.35 -13.01 -1.76
CA TYR A 71 -13.76 -12.61 -1.69
C TYR A 71 -14.43 -12.89 -3.05
N PRO A 72 -15.75 -13.13 -3.08
CA PRO A 72 -16.48 -13.19 -4.35
C PRO A 72 -16.17 -11.96 -5.21
N ASN A 73 -15.74 -12.18 -6.46
CA ASN A 73 -15.28 -11.14 -7.39
C ASN A 73 -14.09 -10.28 -6.92
N GLY A 74 -13.39 -10.71 -5.86
CA GLY A 74 -12.31 -9.97 -5.21
C GLY A 74 -10.94 -10.67 -5.25
N GLU A 75 -10.04 -10.19 -4.40
CA GLU A 75 -8.69 -10.75 -4.18
C GLU A 75 -8.60 -11.43 -2.81
N SER A 76 -7.61 -12.32 -2.65
CA SER A 76 -7.18 -12.82 -1.33
C SER A 76 -5.95 -12.07 -0.86
N TYR A 77 -5.64 -12.09 0.44
CA TYR A 77 -4.41 -11.51 0.94
C TYR A 77 -3.16 -12.11 0.28
N LEU A 78 -3.15 -13.42 -0.02
CA LEU A 78 -2.02 -14.04 -0.73
C LEU A 78 -1.81 -13.47 -2.16
N LYS A 79 -2.90 -13.15 -2.87
CA LYS A 79 -2.80 -12.53 -4.21
C LYS A 79 -2.31 -11.08 -4.12
N VAL A 80 -2.77 -10.34 -3.11
CA VAL A 80 -2.26 -8.97 -2.83
C VAL A 80 -0.77 -9.04 -2.47
N ALA A 81 -0.37 -9.94 -1.57
CA ALA A 81 1.02 -10.17 -1.20
C ALA A 81 1.89 -10.48 -2.41
N ALA A 82 1.48 -11.40 -3.29
CA ALA A 82 2.25 -11.74 -4.47
C ALA A 82 2.59 -10.50 -5.35
N ARG A 83 1.61 -9.62 -5.63
CA ARG A 83 1.86 -8.42 -6.44
C ARG A 83 2.64 -7.35 -5.70
N VAL A 84 2.37 -7.15 -4.41
CA VAL A 84 3.05 -6.13 -3.60
C VAL A 84 4.50 -6.51 -3.33
N TYR A 85 4.76 -7.78 -3.02
CA TYR A 85 6.12 -8.27 -2.76
C TYR A 85 6.95 -8.22 -4.03
N SER A 86 6.37 -8.62 -5.18
CA SER A 86 7.01 -8.44 -6.48
C SER A 86 7.37 -6.97 -6.76
N PHE A 87 6.53 -6.01 -6.34
CA PHE A 87 6.86 -4.59 -6.45
C PHE A 87 8.03 -4.22 -5.52
N LEU A 88 7.97 -4.58 -4.24
CA LEU A 88 9.02 -4.27 -3.26
C LEU A 88 10.38 -4.87 -3.67
N ASP A 89 10.40 -6.12 -4.12
CA ASP A 89 11.59 -6.78 -4.64
C ASP A 89 12.16 -6.04 -5.86
N SER A 90 11.30 -5.53 -6.75
CA SER A 90 11.74 -4.81 -7.95
C SER A 90 12.38 -3.45 -7.67
N ILE A 91 12.12 -2.84 -6.50
CA ILE A 91 12.70 -1.55 -6.11
C ILE A 91 13.80 -1.68 -5.05
N LYS A 92 14.05 -2.89 -4.55
CA LYS A 92 14.97 -3.15 -3.42
C LYS A 92 16.39 -2.62 -3.67
N GLU A 93 16.96 -2.90 -4.83
CA GLU A 93 18.32 -2.43 -5.17
C GLU A 93 18.40 -0.91 -5.33
N GLU A 94 17.34 -0.28 -5.85
CA GLU A 94 17.26 1.18 -5.92
C GLU A 94 17.17 1.79 -4.52
N ALA A 95 16.37 1.18 -3.64
CA ALA A 95 16.11 1.66 -2.29
C ALA A 95 17.35 1.61 -1.36
N LYS A 96 18.36 0.79 -1.67
CA LYS A 96 19.62 0.75 -0.90
C LYS A 96 20.37 2.08 -0.87
N ASN A 97 20.21 2.89 -1.91
CA ASN A 97 20.97 4.13 -2.08
C ASN A 97 20.08 5.37 -2.18
N LYS A 98 18.75 5.20 -2.17
CA LYS A 98 17.80 6.26 -2.48
C LYS A 98 16.54 6.11 -1.65
N ASN A 99 15.94 7.24 -1.29
CA ASN A 99 14.63 7.25 -0.66
C ASN A 99 13.55 7.22 -1.74
N ILE A 100 12.72 6.18 -1.70
CA ILE A 100 11.61 5.97 -2.62
C ILE A 100 10.31 6.26 -1.89
N LEU A 101 9.44 7.07 -2.50
CA LEU A 101 8.09 7.32 -1.99
C LEU A 101 7.08 6.45 -2.73
N VAL A 102 6.25 5.73 -1.99
CA VAL A 102 5.17 4.91 -2.55
C VAL A 102 3.81 5.49 -2.12
N VAL A 103 2.99 5.89 -3.10
CA VAL A 103 1.65 6.44 -2.89
C VAL A 103 0.60 5.39 -3.25
N ALA A 104 0.03 4.75 -2.23
CA ALA A 104 -0.88 3.62 -2.38
C ALA A 104 -2.12 3.73 -1.47
N HIS A 105 -2.49 2.65 -0.75
CA HIS A 105 -3.77 2.54 -0.04
C HIS A 105 -3.65 1.79 1.28
N GLY A 106 -4.64 1.97 2.15
CA GLY A 106 -4.65 1.40 3.49
C GLY A 106 -4.91 -0.12 3.54
N GLY A 107 -5.68 -0.70 2.60
CA GLY A 107 -5.92 -2.14 2.59
C GLY A 107 -4.65 -2.95 2.33
N MET A 108 -3.83 -2.48 1.38
CA MET A 108 -2.55 -3.11 1.05
C MET A 108 -1.38 -2.71 1.96
N SER A 109 -1.52 -1.71 2.84
CA SER A 109 -0.40 -1.27 3.70
C SER A 109 0.02 -2.33 4.72
N ARG A 110 -0.90 -3.17 5.18
CA ARG A 110 -0.58 -4.32 6.05
C ARG A 110 0.29 -5.37 5.35
N VAL A 111 0.07 -5.54 4.05
CA VAL A 111 0.90 -6.42 3.21
C VAL A 111 2.29 -5.81 3.05
N VAL A 112 2.39 -4.50 2.85
CA VAL A 112 3.71 -3.84 2.87
C VAL A 112 4.40 -4.06 4.22
N ASN A 113 3.70 -3.86 5.34
CA ASN A 113 4.28 -4.03 6.67
C ASN A 113 4.78 -5.47 6.93
N SER A 114 4.04 -6.48 6.48
CA SER A 114 4.43 -7.90 6.63
C SER A 114 5.60 -8.33 5.76
N TYR A 115 6.02 -7.51 4.78
CA TYR A 115 7.24 -7.78 4.04
C TYR A 115 8.48 -7.45 4.89
N PHE A 116 8.40 -6.44 5.75
CA PHE A 116 9.53 -5.93 6.54
C PHE A 116 9.59 -6.47 7.97
N HIS A 117 8.48 -7.02 8.47
CA HIS A 117 8.36 -7.48 9.85
C HIS A 117 7.65 -8.82 9.90
N ASP A 118 8.16 -9.73 10.73
CA ASP A 118 7.37 -10.88 11.19
C ASP A 118 6.22 -10.36 12.05
N MET A 119 5.04 -10.96 11.91
CA MET A 119 3.82 -10.52 12.58
C MET A 119 2.96 -11.72 12.92
N GLU A 120 2.24 -11.64 14.05
CA GLU A 120 1.11 -12.53 14.30
C GLU A 120 -0.07 -12.19 13.38
N ASN A 121 -0.93 -13.17 13.08
CA ASN A 121 -2.09 -12.98 12.21
C ASN A 121 -3.01 -11.84 12.69
N ASP A 122 -3.18 -11.71 14.01
CA ASP A 122 -3.98 -10.67 14.63
C ASP A 122 -3.39 -9.27 14.40
N GLU A 123 -2.07 -9.14 14.46
CA GLU A 123 -1.37 -7.88 14.21
C GLU A 123 -1.50 -7.50 12.73
N PHE A 124 -1.33 -8.47 11.83
CA PHE A 124 -1.51 -8.28 10.39
C PHE A 124 -2.93 -7.77 10.06
N ILE A 125 -3.95 -8.39 10.63
CA ILE A 125 -5.35 -7.99 10.42
C ILE A 125 -5.63 -6.62 11.03
N LYS A 126 -5.07 -6.28 12.20
CA LYS A 126 -5.33 -4.99 12.85
C LYS A 126 -4.52 -3.84 12.25
N PHE A 127 -3.43 -4.14 11.53
CA PHE A 127 -2.59 -3.11 10.92
C PHE A 127 -3.38 -2.26 9.91
N SER A 128 -3.29 -0.96 10.11
CA SER A 128 -3.83 0.07 9.23
C SER A 128 -2.99 1.33 9.38
N ILE A 129 -3.03 2.17 8.34
CA ILE A 129 -2.40 3.49 8.35
C ILE A 129 -3.50 4.54 8.23
N HIS A 130 -3.31 5.69 8.84
CA HIS A 130 -4.21 6.83 8.71
C HIS A 130 -4.10 7.45 7.31
N ASN A 131 -5.14 8.17 6.90
CA ASN A 131 -5.14 8.87 5.62
C ASN A 131 -3.96 9.85 5.54
N CYS A 132 -3.16 9.73 4.47
CA CYS A 132 -1.97 10.55 4.24
C CYS A 132 -0.89 10.43 5.34
N GLU A 133 -0.90 9.35 6.11
CA GLU A 133 0.20 8.96 6.99
C GLU A 133 1.44 8.54 6.18
N LEU A 134 2.62 8.84 6.72
CA LEU A 134 3.90 8.40 6.17
C LEU A 134 4.49 7.34 7.11
N VAL A 135 4.70 6.14 6.57
CA VAL A 135 5.40 5.05 7.25
C VAL A 135 6.70 4.80 6.50
N LYS A 136 7.81 4.68 7.23
CA LYS A 136 9.14 4.44 6.69
C LYS A 136 9.53 2.98 6.93
N TYR A 137 10.12 2.36 5.93
CA TYR A 137 10.76 1.05 6.01
C TYR A 137 12.19 1.17 5.50
N ASP A 138 13.07 0.30 5.99
CA ASP A 138 14.46 0.18 5.58
C ASP A 138 14.68 -1.26 5.05
N PHE A 139 15.37 -1.40 3.91
CA PHE A 139 15.59 -2.68 3.23
C PHE A 139 16.85 -3.41 3.69
#